data_AF-A0A934FT23-F1
#
_entry.id   AF-A0A934FT23-F1
#
_cell.length_a   1.000
_cell.length_b   1.000
_cell.length_c   1.000
_cell.angle_alpha   90.00
_cell.angle_beta   90.00
_cell.angle_gamma   90.00
#
_symmetry.space_group_name_H-M   'P 1'
#
loop_
_entity.id
_entity.type
_entity.pdbx_description
1 polymer ?
#
loop_
_entity_poly.entity_id
_entity_poly.type
_entity_poly.pdbx_seq_one_letter_code
_entity_poly.pdbx_strand_id
1 'polypeptide(L)'
;MTQLEGIAAGGFPVVARPNHAPGASRVCDTTGLTVCLGAERLIKINAVCAVVALLIGGIGAILLALTRWPAVHLLPADWFYRVLTLHGVNMLIFWIIFMEIAILYFAGTTLLR
;
A
#
# COMPACT_ATOMS: atom_id res chain seq x y z
N MET A 1 25.13 -17.38 22.67
CA MET A 1 26.59 -17.17 22.80
C MET A 1 26.94 -16.12 21.76
N THR A 2 27.05 -14.83 22.04
CA THR A 2 27.59 -14.10 23.20
C THR A 2 26.84 -12.76 23.30
N GLN A 3 26.16 -12.51 24.42
CA GLN A 3 25.77 -11.16 24.82
C GLN A 3 27.05 -10.52 25.36
N LEU A 4 27.66 -9.59 24.63
CA LEU A 4 28.83 -8.88 25.11
C LEU A 4 28.38 -7.88 26.17
N GLU A 5 28.66 -8.20 27.43
CA GLU A 5 28.58 -7.29 28.55
C GLU A 5 29.60 -6.16 28.35
N GLY A 6 29.10 -4.94 28.23
CA GLY A 6 29.88 -3.71 28.21
C GLY A 6 29.15 -2.65 29.02
N ILE A 7 29.38 -2.66 30.34
CA ILE A 7 28.89 -1.64 31.28
C ILE A 7 29.72 -0.38 31.05
N ALA A 8 29.14 0.63 30.40
CA ALA A 8 29.69 1.99 30.37
C ALA A 8 28.73 2.95 31.11
N ALA A 9 29.27 3.56 32.16
CA ALA A 9 28.75 4.62 33.02
C ALA A 9 27.45 5.34 32.58
N GLY A 10 26.43 5.29 33.44
CA GLY A 10 25.35 6.29 33.52
C GLY A 10 24.22 6.22 32.48
N GLY A 11 24.24 5.29 31.53
CA GLY A 11 23.16 5.10 30.56
C GLY A 11 22.15 4.05 31.01
N PHE A 12 20.85 4.31 30.82
CA PHE A 12 19.83 3.25 30.84
C PHE A 12 20.26 2.15 29.86
N PRO A 13 20.20 0.85 30.22
CA PRO A 13 20.54 -0.21 29.28
C PRO A 13 19.54 -0.19 28.12
N VAL A 14 19.95 0.39 26.98
CA VAL A 14 19.24 0.22 25.72
C VAL A 14 19.57 -1.18 25.23
N VAL A 15 18.80 -2.16 25.69
CA VAL A 15 18.81 -3.49 25.08
C VAL A 15 18.32 -3.32 23.66
N ALA A 16 19.22 -3.46 22.69
CA ALA A 16 18.85 -3.52 21.28
C ALA A 16 17.95 -4.74 21.07
N ARG A 17 16.64 -4.51 21.17
CA ARG A 17 15.64 -5.53 20.83
C ARG A 17 15.51 -5.52 19.31
N PRO A 18 15.47 -6.69 18.66
CA PRO A 18 15.11 -6.74 17.26
C PRO A 18 13.73 -6.08 17.09
N ASN A 19 13.56 -5.29 16.04
CA ASN A 19 12.28 -4.62 15.74
C ASN A 19 11.12 -5.58 15.47
N HIS A 20 11.40 -6.88 15.37
CA HIS A 20 10.43 -7.92 15.04
C HIS A 20 10.31 -8.91 16.19
N ALA A 21 9.07 -9.32 16.51
CA ALA A 21 8.84 -10.34 17.52
C ALA A 21 9.46 -11.69 17.07
N PRO A 22 9.97 -12.51 18.01
CA PRO A 22 10.53 -13.83 17.70
C PRO A 22 9.53 -14.68 16.91
N GLY A 23 9.93 -15.22 15.75
CA GLY A 23 9.08 -16.05 14.89
C GLY A 23 8.01 -15.29 14.08
N ALA A 24 7.92 -13.95 14.19
CA ALA A 24 6.95 -13.14 13.46
C ALA A 24 7.50 -12.53 12.15
N SER A 25 8.67 -12.99 11.70
CA SER A 25 9.34 -12.50 10.50
C SER A 25 9.92 -13.64 9.67
N ARG A 26 9.98 -13.42 8.36
CA ARG A 26 10.68 -14.30 7.41
C ARG A 26 11.70 -13.50 6.61
N VAL A 27 12.76 -14.14 6.18
CA VAL A 27 13.68 -13.55 5.20
C VAL A 27 13.18 -13.95 3.81
N CYS A 28 13.12 -12.98 2.91
CA CYS A 28 12.79 -13.23 1.51
C CYS A 28 14.00 -13.82 0.78
N ASP A 29 13.84 -15.01 0.18
CA ASP A 29 14.94 -15.67 -0.53
C ASP A 29 15.40 -14.91 -1.78
N THR A 30 14.51 -14.16 -2.41
CA THR A 30 14.82 -13.40 -3.63
C THR A 30 15.48 -12.06 -3.32
N THR A 31 15.00 -11.34 -2.31
CA THR A 31 15.44 -9.95 -2.02
C THR A 31 16.37 -9.83 -0.81
N GLY A 32 16.49 -10.88 0.01
CA GLY A 32 17.23 -10.85 1.27
C GLY A 32 16.60 -9.96 2.36
N LEU A 33 15.43 -9.37 2.10
CA LEU A 33 14.75 -8.48 3.04
C LEU A 33 14.06 -9.27 4.15
N THR A 34 14.12 -8.72 5.37
CA THR A 34 13.35 -9.23 6.51
C THR A 34 11.93 -8.69 6.42
N VAL A 35 10.95 -9.58 6.33
CA VAL A 35 9.53 -9.25 6.18
C VAL A 35 8.77 -9.65 7.43
N CYS A 36 8.06 -8.71 8.05
CA CYS A 36 7.13 -9.00 9.14
C CYS A 36 5.85 -9.65 8.61
N LEU A 37 5.51 -10.85 9.11
CA LEU A 37 4.37 -11.65 8.60
C LEU A 37 3.01 -10.96 8.80
N GLY A 38 2.84 -10.23 9.90
CA GLY A 38 1.63 -9.45 10.17
C GLY A 38 1.45 -8.29 9.17
N ALA A 39 2.53 -7.56 8.93
CA ALA A 39 2.55 -6.46 7.96
C ALA A 39 2.38 -6.98 6.52
N GLU A 40 3.00 -8.11 6.18
CA GLU A 40 2.90 -8.74 4.86
C GLU A 40 1.44 -8.94 4.44
N ARG A 41 0.58 -9.40 5.37
CA ARG A 41 -0.85 -9.59 5.09
C ARG A 41 -1.55 -8.26 4.80
N LEU A 42 -1.28 -7.22 5.58
CA LEU A 42 -1.87 -5.89 5.38
C LEU A 42 -1.41 -5.25 4.09
N ILE A 43 -0.12 -5.38 3.75
CA ILE A 43 0.46 -4.90 2.49
C ILE A 43 -0.28 -5.54 1.31
N LYS A 44 -0.41 -6.88 1.31
CA LYS A 44 -1.07 -7.61 0.21
C LYS A 44 -2.53 -7.22 0.05
N ILE A 45 -3.29 -7.16 1.15
CA ILE A 45 -4.72 -6.81 1.09
C ILE A 45 -4.90 -5.41 0.52
N ASN A 46 -4.18 -4.42 1.05
CA ASN A 46 -4.28 -3.04 0.57
C ASN A 46 -3.79 -2.91 -0.89
N ALA A 47 -2.70 -3.57 -1.27
CA ALA A 47 -2.20 -3.55 -2.64
C ALA A 47 -3.20 -4.15 -3.64
N VAL A 48 -3.85 -5.27 -3.30
CA VAL A 48 -4.88 -5.88 -4.15
C VAL A 48 -6.12 -4.97 -4.23
N CYS A 49 -6.59 -4.43 -3.11
CA CYS A 49 -7.70 -3.47 -3.09
C CYS A 49 -7.40 -2.23 -3.96
N ALA A 50 -6.17 -1.73 -3.91
CA ALA A 50 -5.72 -0.64 -4.76
C ALA A 50 -5.86 -1.02 -6.23
N VAL A 51 -5.28 -2.14 -6.68
CA VAL A 51 -5.35 -2.56 -8.09
C VAL A 51 -6.81 -2.73 -8.57
N VAL A 52 -7.69 -3.27 -7.73
CA VAL A 52 -9.12 -3.38 -8.05
C VAL A 52 -9.77 -2.00 -8.19
N ALA A 53 -9.48 -1.07 -7.27
CA ALA A 53 -9.95 0.31 -7.38
C ALA A 53 -9.42 0.97 -8.66
N LEU A 54 -8.13 0.79 -9.01
CA LEU A 54 -7.56 1.33 -10.25
C LEU A 54 -8.31 0.83 -11.48
N LEU A 55 -8.66 -0.46 -11.51
CA LEU A 55 -9.43 -1.04 -12.62
C LEU A 55 -10.81 -0.38 -12.73
N ILE A 56 -11.54 -0.26 -11.63
CA ILE A 56 -12.88 0.36 -11.61
C ILE A 56 -12.82 1.81 -12.09
N GLY A 57 -11.90 2.60 -11.53
CA GLY A 57 -11.75 3.99 -11.95
C GLY A 57 -11.22 4.11 -13.38
N GLY A 58 -10.38 3.18 -13.85
CA GLY A 58 -9.84 3.15 -15.20
C GLY A 58 -10.94 2.89 -16.23
N ILE A 59 -11.86 1.97 -15.94
CA ILE A 59 -13.07 1.77 -16.73
C ILE A 59 -13.90 3.07 -16.76
N GLY A 60 -14.10 3.72 -15.60
CA GLY A 60 -14.76 5.03 -15.52
C GLY A 60 -14.08 6.09 -16.41
N ALA A 61 -12.75 6.16 -16.41
CA ALA A 61 -11.98 7.09 -17.22
C ALA A 61 -12.21 6.86 -18.72
N ILE A 62 -12.19 5.60 -19.16
CA ILE A 62 -12.42 5.22 -20.56
C ILE A 62 -13.83 5.62 -20.99
N LEU A 63 -14.85 5.35 -20.18
CA LEU A 63 -16.24 5.75 -20.49
C LEU A 63 -16.37 7.28 -20.65
N LEU A 64 -15.72 8.04 -19.78
CA LEU A 64 -15.72 9.51 -19.85
C LEU A 64 -14.97 10.02 -21.09
N ALA A 65 -13.80 9.45 -21.38
CA ALA A 65 -12.99 9.81 -22.55
C ALA A 65 -13.73 9.54 -23.85
N LEU A 66 -14.35 8.35 -23.97
CA LEU A 66 -15.15 7.99 -25.14
C LEU A 66 -16.36 8.90 -25.29
N THR A 67 -16.98 9.38 -24.21
CA THR A 67 -18.14 10.29 -24.29
C THR A 67 -17.73 11.74 -24.61
N ARG A 68 -16.49 12.12 -24.29
CA ARG A 68 -15.92 13.44 -24.60
C ARG A 68 -15.39 13.55 -26.03
N TRP A 69 -15.19 12.43 -26.71
CA TRP A 69 -14.75 12.42 -28.11
C TRP A 69 -15.90 12.90 -29.02
N PRO A 70 -15.71 13.93 -29.87
CA PRO A 70 -16.73 14.39 -30.80
C PRO A 70 -17.45 13.33 -31.66
N ALA A 71 -16.82 12.19 -31.94
CA ALA A 71 -17.38 11.14 -32.80
C ALA A 71 -18.20 10.10 -32.01
N VAL A 72 -18.01 10.00 -30.69
CA VAL A 72 -18.61 8.95 -29.85
C VAL A 72 -19.22 9.60 -28.62
N HIS A 73 -20.50 9.31 -28.35
CA HIS A 73 -21.20 9.85 -27.19
C HIS A 73 -21.94 8.73 -26.48
N LEU A 74 -21.18 7.87 -25.81
CA LEU A 74 -21.67 6.61 -25.28
C LEU A 74 -22.64 6.79 -24.09
N LEU A 75 -22.40 7.80 -23.25
CA LEU A 75 -23.20 8.05 -22.05
C LEU A 75 -24.13 9.27 -22.23
N PRO A 76 -25.42 9.16 -21.83
CA PRO A 76 -26.27 10.33 -21.66
C PRO A 76 -25.79 11.20 -20.48
N ALA A 77 -26.25 12.45 -20.43
CA ALA A 77 -25.73 13.47 -19.53
C ALA A 77 -25.85 13.10 -18.04
N ASP A 78 -26.96 12.48 -17.63
CA ASP A 78 -27.20 12.04 -16.25
C ASP A 78 -26.16 11.00 -15.80
N TRP A 79 -25.87 10.03 -16.66
CA TRP A 79 -24.86 9.00 -16.40
C TRP A 79 -23.44 9.54 -16.50
N PHE A 80 -23.17 10.48 -17.41
CA PHE A 80 -21.85 11.11 -17.52
C PHE A 80 -21.40 11.71 -16.19
N TYR A 81 -22.25 12.51 -15.53
CA TYR A 81 -21.89 13.12 -14.25
C TYR A 81 -21.79 12.10 -13.11
N ARG A 82 -22.64 11.05 -13.10
CA ARG A 82 -22.51 9.96 -12.11
C ARG A 82 -21.19 9.22 -12.24
N VAL A 83 -20.80 8.87 -13.46
CA VAL A 83 -19.53 8.18 -13.74
C VAL A 83 -18.34 9.12 -13.49
N LEU A 84 -18.48 10.42 -13.77
CA LEU A 84 -17.45 11.42 -13.43
C LEU A 84 -17.20 11.47 -11.93
N THR A 85 -18.27 11.53 -11.12
CA THR A 85 -18.15 11.48 -9.67
C THR A 85 -17.54 10.15 -9.20
N LEU A 86 -18.01 9.02 -9.73
CA LEU A 86 -17.46 7.69 -9.41
C LEU A 86 -15.96 7.64 -9.72
N HIS A 87 -15.55 8.03 -10.93
CA HIS A 87 -14.15 8.03 -11.36
C HIS A 87 -13.29 8.91 -10.45
N GLY A 88 -13.73 10.13 -10.17
CA GLY A 88 -13.00 11.08 -9.32
C GLY A 88 -12.83 10.57 -7.89
N VAL A 89 -13.91 10.15 -7.22
CA VAL A 89 -13.85 9.61 -5.86
C VAL A 89 -13.00 8.34 -5.81
N ASN A 90 -13.15 7.47 -6.80
CA ASN A 90 -12.39 6.22 -6.86
C ASN A 90 -10.89 6.46 -7.06
N MET A 91 -10.50 7.36 -7.98
CA MET A 91 -9.08 7.61 -8.26
C MET A 91 -8.40 8.46 -7.18
N LEU A 92 -9.08 9.47 -6.66
CA LEU A 92 -8.48 10.41 -5.71
C LEU A 92 -8.50 9.90 -4.27
N ILE A 93 -9.45 9.03 -3.91
CA ILE A 93 -9.60 8.54 -2.54
C ILE A 93 -9.29 7.04 -2.49
N PHE A 94 -10.11 6.19 -3.09
CA PHE A 94 -9.98 4.74 -2.88
C PHE A 94 -8.64 4.19 -3.41
N TRP A 95 -8.30 4.46 -4.67
CA TRP A 95 -7.03 4.02 -5.26
C TRP A 95 -5.83 4.54 -4.48
N ILE A 96 -5.75 5.86 -4.27
CA ILE A 96 -4.59 6.49 -3.62
C ILE A 96 -4.43 5.98 -2.20
N ILE A 97 -5.49 5.99 -1.38
CA ILE A 97 -5.37 5.61 0.04
C ILE A 97 -5.00 4.13 0.18
N PHE A 98 -5.62 3.21 -0.57
CA PHE A 98 -5.22 1.80 -0.49
C PHE A 98 -3.77 1.59 -0.95
N MET A 99 -3.34 2.28 -2.00
CA MET A 99 -1.96 2.21 -2.48
C MET A 99 -0.97 2.78 -1.46
N GLU A 100 -1.26 3.95 -0.88
CA GLU A 100 -0.43 4.61 0.13
C GLU A 100 -0.27 3.76 1.37
N ILE A 101 -1.36 3.21 1.92
CA ILE A 101 -1.30 2.36 3.12
C ILE A 101 -0.46 1.11 2.85
N ALA A 102 -0.57 0.50 1.66
CA ALA A 102 0.26 -0.63 1.28
C ALA A 102 1.76 -0.26 1.24
N ILE A 103 2.10 0.88 0.63
CA ILE A 103 3.48 1.36 0.53
C ILE A 103 4.03 1.75 1.92
N LEU A 104 3.24 2.42 2.76
CA LEU A 104 3.66 2.83 4.10
C LEU A 104 3.96 1.62 4.99
N TYR A 105 3.13 0.57 4.95
CA TYR A 105 3.44 -0.65 5.67
C TYR A 105 4.70 -1.34 5.13
N PHE A 106 4.87 -1.40 3.82
CA PHE A 106 6.05 -2.01 3.21
C PHE A 106 7.33 -1.24 3.56
N ALA A 107 7.35 0.08 3.35
CA ALA A 107 8.49 0.93 3.66
C ALA A 107 8.81 0.92 5.16
N GLY A 108 7.79 1.06 6.01
CA GLY A 108 7.96 1.14 7.46
C GLY A 108 8.40 -0.16 8.14
N THR A 109 8.07 -1.33 7.59
CA THR A 109 8.36 -2.62 8.24
C THR A 109 9.39 -3.47 7.53
N THR A 110 9.60 -3.26 6.22
CA THR A 110 10.51 -4.09 5.41
C THR A 110 11.76 -3.33 4.98
N LEU A 111 11.65 -2.05 4.62
CA LEU A 111 12.80 -1.25 4.16
C LEU A 111 13.54 -0.55 5.31
N LEU A 112 12.79 0.03 6.24
CA LEU A 112 13.33 0.71 7.41
C LEU A 112 13.58 -0.33 8.52
N ARG A 113 14.85 -0.49 8.89
CA ARG A 113 15.29 -1.42 9.94
C ARG A 113 15.39 -0.78 11.30
#